data_AF-A0A818KA98-F1
#
_entry.id   AF-A0A818KA98-F1
#
_cell.length_a   1.000
_cell.length_b   1.000
_cell.length_c   1.000
_cell.angle_alpha   90.00
_cell.angle_beta   90.00
_cell.angle_gamma   90.00
#
_symmetry.space_group_name_H-M   'P 1'
#
loop_
_entity.id
_entity.type
_entity.pdbx_description
1 polymer ?
#
loop_
_entity_poly.entity_id
_entity_poly.type
_entity_poly.pdbx_seq_one_letter_code
_entity_poly.pdbx_strand_id
1 'polypeptide(L)'
;MACEESITTRIHHRAIPPIYLSYSNQTGFIERYFVVKLYEQLVGSGLGEGVIWFDHHQGIHPDKSATWFADRLEAIDLSIGSILILSNACQHQRLMTIESKAIADRKLLSGTSAVYGLFVILLDECHDFQYLRSRADFFYAFNKTDSISEVGERVSMILKELLTKLIPYKQFCSIQNNATMHEHKINEEPK
;
A
#
# COMPACT_ATOMS: atom_id res chain seq x y z
N MET A 1 26.22 4.90 -28.46
CA MET A 1 25.07 5.70 -27.98
C MET A 1 23.82 4.88 -28.22
N ALA A 2 23.38 4.12 -27.21
CA ALA A 2 22.16 3.33 -27.27
C ALA A 2 21.73 3.04 -25.84
N CYS A 3 20.67 3.71 -25.39
CA CYS A 3 19.75 3.29 -24.31
C CYS A 3 18.76 4.44 -24.06
N GLU A 4 17.90 4.71 -25.04
CA GLU A 4 16.66 5.49 -24.88
C GLU A 4 15.45 4.57 -25.06
N GLU A 5 15.56 3.33 -24.62
CA GLU A 5 14.43 2.40 -24.55
C GLU A 5 14.33 1.89 -23.12
N SER A 6 13.39 2.45 -22.34
CA SER A 6 12.59 1.76 -21.31
C SER A 6 11.85 2.74 -20.38
N ILE A 7 11.17 3.78 -20.89
CA ILE A 7 10.22 4.58 -20.08
C ILE A 7 8.76 4.31 -20.50
N THR A 8 8.52 3.64 -21.62
CA THR A 8 7.17 3.51 -22.21
C THR A 8 6.59 2.09 -22.25
N THR A 9 7.15 1.15 -21.47
CA THR A 9 6.56 -0.19 -21.34
C THR A 9 6.28 -0.53 -19.88
N ARG A 10 5.15 -0.02 -19.38
CA ARG A 10 4.23 -0.67 -18.42
C ARG A 10 3.23 0.38 -17.96
N ILE A 11 1.99 0.29 -18.46
CA ILE A 11 0.69 0.60 -17.81
C ILE A 11 -0.33 0.69 -18.96
N HIS A 12 -0.57 -0.46 -19.61
CA HIS A 12 -1.84 -0.70 -20.30
C HIS A 12 -2.28 -2.14 -20.00
N HIS A 13 -2.34 -2.47 -18.71
CA HIS A 13 -3.42 -3.33 -18.25
C HIS A 13 -4.50 -2.41 -17.71
N ARG A 14 -5.77 -2.73 -17.99
CA ARG A 14 -6.99 -2.12 -17.46
C ARG A 14 -7.02 -2.22 -15.91
N ALA A 15 -6.11 -1.51 -15.24
CA ALA A 15 -5.59 -1.92 -13.94
C ALA A 15 -6.44 -1.36 -12.80
N ILE A 16 -6.88 -2.27 -11.93
CA ILE A 16 -7.35 -1.94 -10.58
C ILE A 16 -6.32 -1.01 -9.95
N PRO A 17 -6.71 0.18 -9.44
CA PRO A 17 -5.74 1.06 -8.80
C PRO A 17 -5.10 0.36 -7.60
N PRO A 18 -3.81 0.59 -7.33
CA PRO A 18 -3.07 -0.24 -6.41
C PRO A 18 -3.40 0.06 -4.94
N ILE A 19 -2.99 -0.84 -4.06
CA ILE A 19 -2.85 -0.62 -2.62
C ILE A 19 -1.38 -0.26 -2.37
N TYR A 20 -1.15 0.90 -1.78
CA TYR A 20 0.18 1.39 -1.44
C TYR A 20 0.70 0.70 -0.17
N LEU A 21 1.92 0.15 -0.21
CA LEU A 21 2.55 -0.48 0.96
C LEU A 21 3.70 0.40 1.48
N SER A 22 3.45 1.08 2.59
CA SER A 22 4.42 1.92 3.30
C SER A 22 5.17 1.11 4.36
N TYR A 23 6.50 1.25 4.37
CA TYR A 23 7.37 0.74 5.42
C TYR A 23 8.63 1.59 5.49
N SER A 24 9.34 1.51 6.61
CA SER A 24 10.65 2.14 6.76
C SER A 24 11.78 1.21 6.32
N ASN A 25 12.74 1.74 5.54
CA ASN A 25 13.92 1.01 5.08
C ASN A 25 15.06 0.94 6.12
N GLN A 26 15.05 1.81 7.14
CA GLN A 26 16.07 1.81 8.22
C GLN A 26 15.67 0.93 9.41
N THR A 27 14.70 0.05 9.19
CA THR A 27 14.20 -0.93 10.16
C THR A 27 15.16 -2.10 10.37
N GLY A 28 14.98 -2.82 11.48
CA GLY A 28 15.76 -4.02 11.78
C GLY A 28 15.48 -5.17 10.81
N PHE A 29 16.32 -6.21 10.83
CA PHE A 29 16.15 -7.39 9.98
C PHE A 29 14.76 -8.03 10.10
N ILE A 30 14.26 -8.21 11.32
CA ILE A 30 12.95 -8.83 11.59
C ILE A 30 11.80 -8.04 10.97
N GLU A 31 11.84 -6.71 11.07
CA GLU A 31 10.83 -5.82 10.52
C GLU A 31 10.82 -5.88 8.99
N ARG A 32 12.00 -5.85 8.36
CA ARG A 32 12.11 -6.04 6.91
C ARG A 32 11.63 -7.43 6.47
N TYR A 33 11.98 -8.47 7.23
CA TYR A 33 11.52 -9.83 6.97
C TYR A 33 10.00 -9.94 7.07
N PHE A 34 9.38 -9.29 8.06
CA PHE A 34 7.93 -9.18 8.18
C PHE A 34 7.31 -8.52 6.95
N VAL A 35 7.83 -7.38 6.50
CA VAL A 35 7.34 -6.65 5.31
C VAL A 35 7.37 -7.56 4.08
N VAL A 36 8.51 -8.22 3.82
CA VAL A 36 8.66 -9.13 2.67
C VAL A 36 7.69 -10.29 2.78
N LYS A 37 7.55 -10.93 3.96
CA LYS A 37 6.64 -12.05 4.15
C LYS A 37 5.17 -11.65 4.00
N LEU A 38 4.78 -10.48 4.51
CA LEU A 38 3.43 -9.96 4.32
C LEU A 38 3.16 -9.69 2.84
N TYR A 39 4.10 -9.06 2.13
CA TYR A 39 3.99 -8.83 0.70
C TYR A 39 3.84 -10.14 -0.08
N GLU A 40 4.72 -11.12 0.14
CA GLU A 40 4.66 -12.44 -0.51
C GLU A 40 3.31 -13.12 -0.32
N GLN A 41 2.78 -13.12 0.92
CA GLN A 41 1.49 -13.75 1.20
C GLN A 41 0.30 -12.93 0.64
N LEU A 42 0.38 -11.60 0.62
CA LEU A 42 -0.63 -10.77 -0.04
C LEU A 42 -0.69 -11.08 -1.54
N VAL A 43 0.47 -11.15 -2.22
CA VAL A 43 0.52 -11.54 -3.64
C VAL A 43 -0.03 -12.96 -3.84
N GLY A 44 0.41 -13.91 -3.01
CA GLY A 44 -0.06 -15.30 -3.04
C GLY A 44 -1.56 -15.47 -2.76
N SER A 45 -2.21 -14.52 -2.10
CA SER A 45 -3.65 -14.53 -1.81
C SER A 45 -4.54 -14.12 -2.99
N GLY A 46 -3.95 -13.83 -4.16
CA GLY A 46 -4.69 -13.40 -5.35
C GLY A 46 -4.92 -11.89 -5.45
N LEU A 47 -4.19 -11.09 -4.67
CA LEU A 47 -3.89 -9.69 -4.99
C LEU A 47 -2.70 -9.73 -5.97
N GLY A 48 -2.98 -9.92 -7.27
CA GLY A 48 -1.93 -10.18 -8.27
C GLY A 48 -0.79 -9.15 -8.27
N GLU A 49 0.37 -9.54 -8.81
CA GLU A 49 1.52 -8.65 -8.98
C GLU A 49 1.09 -7.40 -9.77
N GLY A 50 1.22 -6.21 -9.16
CA GLY A 50 0.75 -4.94 -9.71
C GLY A 50 -0.48 -4.34 -9.00
N VAL A 51 -1.19 -5.11 -8.17
CA VAL A 51 -2.22 -4.56 -7.26
C VAL A 51 -1.58 -3.93 -6.04
N ILE A 52 -0.38 -4.35 -5.64
CA ILE A 52 0.34 -3.76 -4.51
C ILE A 52 1.46 -2.90 -5.06
N TRP A 53 1.43 -1.62 -4.72
CA TRP A 53 2.52 -0.70 -5.00
C TRP A 53 3.54 -0.79 -3.86
N PHE A 54 4.77 -1.21 -4.18
CA PHE A 54 5.85 -1.41 -3.21
C PHE A 54 7.16 -0.90 -3.80
N ASP A 55 7.80 0.08 -3.14
CA ASP A 55 9.01 0.77 -3.63
C ASP A 55 10.08 -0.18 -4.19
N HIS A 56 10.33 -1.29 -3.47
CA HIS A 56 11.38 -2.23 -3.84
C HIS A 56 11.11 -2.90 -5.19
N HIS A 57 9.84 -3.17 -5.50
CA HIS A 57 9.45 -3.75 -6.79
C HIS A 57 9.40 -2.72 -7.91
N GLN A 58 9.17 -1.45 -7.57
CA GLN A 58 9.19 -0.36 -8.56
C GLN A 58 10.62 0.08 -8.92
N GLY A 59 11.63 -0.41 -8.20
CA GLY A 59 13.02 0.02 -8.38
C GLY A 59 13.26 1.47 -7.96
N ILE A 60 12.29 2.09 -7.29
CA ILE A 60 12.35 3.47 -6.82
C ILE A 60 13.00 3.45 -5.45
N HIS A 61 14.23 3.96 -5.38
CA HIS A 61 15.01 4.02 -4.17
C HIS A 61 15.63 5.40 -3.99
N PRO A 62 15.85 5.87 -2.75
CA PRO A 62 16.39 7.19 -2.48
C PRO A 62 17.82 7.40 -3.03
N ASP A 63 18.57 6.32 -3.25
CA ASP A 63 19.90 6.32 -3.87
C ASP A 63 19.85 6.33 -5.41
N LYS A 64 18.67 6.11 -6.02
CA LYS A 64 18.49 5.96 -7.47
C LYS A 64 17.58 6.99 -8.12
N SER A 65 16.74 7.68 -7.36
CA SER A 65 15.82 8.70 -7.87
C SER A 65 15.83 9.96 -7.01
N ALA A 66 16.09 11.11 -7.64
CA ALA A 66 15.97 12.42 -7.00
C ALA A 66 14.52 12.81 -6.69
N THR A 67 13.55 12.18 -7.37
CA THR A 67 12.11 12.37 -7.18
C THR A 67 11.48 11.27 -6.33
N TRP A 68 12.27 10.33 -5.78
CA TRP A 68 11.79 9.16 -5.04
C TRP A 68 10.65 9.47 -4.06
N PHE A 69 10.77 10.56 -3.30
CA PHE A 69 9.74 10.93 -2.34
C PHE A 69 8.47 11.48 -3.00
N ALA A 70 8.61 12.26 -4.07
CA ALA A 70 7.48 12.73 -4.86
C ALA A 70 6.74 11.55 -5.52
N ASP A 71 7.48 10.58 -6.06
CA ASP A 71 6.93 9.36 -6.66
C ASP A 71 6.10 8.56 -5.63
N ARG A 72 6.56 8.52 -4.36
CA ARG A 72 5.80 7.91 -3.26
C ARG A 72 4.51 8.66 -2.94
N LEU A 73 4.54 10.00 -2.90
CA LEU A 73 3.34 10.80 -2.69
C LEU A 73 2.33 10.64 -3.83
N GLU A 74 2.80 10.60 -5.08
CA GLU A 74 1.96 10.32 -6.24
C GLU A 74 1.35 8.91 -6.16
N ALA A 75 2.13 7.91 -5.75
CA ALA A 75 1.63 6.54 -5.57
C ALA A 75 0.55 6.45 -4.49
N ILE A 76 0.71 7.17 -3.38
CA ILE A 76 -0.35 7.35 -2.38
C ILE A 76 -1.58 7.95 -3.06
N ASP A 77 -1.37 8.95 -3.93
CA ASP A 77 -2.46 9.66 -4.58
C ASP A 77 -3.21 8.89 -5.68
N LEU A 78 -2.58 7.88 -6.25
CA LEU A 78 -3.18 7.00 -7.25
C LEU A 78 -3.74 5.70 -6.65
N SER A 79 -3.43 5.42 -5.38
CA SER A 79 -3.87 4.20 -4.70
C SER A 79 -5.33 4.27 -4.21
N ILE A 80 -6.00 3.12 -4.18
CA ILE A 80 -7.32 2.94 -3.52
C ILE A 80 -7.20 2.72 -2.01
N GLY A 81 -5.98 2.60 -1.49
CA GLY A 81 -5.73 2.41 -0.08
C GLY A 81 -4.25 2.26 0.23
N SER A 82 -3.93 2.32 1.52
CA SER A 82 -2.57 2.15 2.02
C SER A 82 -2.50 1.18 3.18
N ILE A 83 -1.47 0.34 3.18
CA ILE A 83 -1.02 -0.46 4.30
C ILE A 83 0.23 0.21 4.87
N LEU A 84 0.18 0.69 6.12
CA LEU A 84 1.33 1.24 6.83
C LEU A 84 1.86 0.19 7.80
N ILE A 85 3.13 -0.13 7.66
CA ILE A 85 3.87 -0.97 8.61
C ILE A 85 4.82 -0.05 9.37
N LEU A 86 4.57 0.10 10.67
CA LEU A 86 5.27 1.03 11.53
C LEU A 86 5.94 0.28 12.68
N SER A 87 7.17 0.68 13.01
CA SER A 87 7.92 0.20 14.17
C SER A 87 8.53 1.38 14.91
N ASN A 88 9.17 1.13 16.06
CA ASN A 88 9.83 2.18 16.82
C ASN A 88 10.89 2.95 15.97
N ALA A 89 11.54 2.26 15.02
CA ALA A 89 12.49 2.89 14.10
C ALA A 89 11.85 3.98 13.21
N CYS A 90 10.54 3.90 12.94
CA CYS A 90 9.82 4.90 12.15
C CYS A 90 9.69 6.24 12.89
N GLN A 91 9.71 6.27 14.23
CA GLN A 91 9.52 7.51 15.01
C GLN A 91 10.66 8.51 14.78
N HIS A 92 11.87 8.01 14.56
CA HIS A 92 13.04 8.85 14.32
C HIS A 92 13.17 9.31 12.86
N GLN A 93 12.24 8.89 11.98
CA GLN A 93 12.27 9.20 10.57
C GLN A 93 11.20 10.21 10.21
N ARG A 94 11.64 11.45 9.98
CA ARG A 94 10.75 12.55 9.54
C ARG A 94 9.94 12.18 8.30
N LEU A 95 10.53 11.42 7.38
CA LEU A 95 9.86 10.98 6.15
C LEU A 95 8.65 10.09 6.44
N MET A 96 8.76 9.12 7.36
CA MET A 96 7.64 8.26 7.76
C MET A 96 6.52 9.07 8.43
N THR A 97 6.87 10.10 9.20
CA THR A 97 5.89 11.02 9.80
C THR A 97 5.16 11.84 8.75
N ILE A 98 5.87 12.37 7.74
CA ILE A 98 5.25 13.13 6.65
C ILE A 98 4.34 12.23 5.82
N GLU A 99 4.84 11.05 5.44
CA GLU A 99 4.09 10.09 4.63
C GLU A 99 2.83 9.59 5.33
N SER A 100 2.94 9.19 6.59
CA SER A 100 1.78 8.73 7.36
C SER A 100 0.73 9.83 7.56
N LYS A 101 1.13 11.10 7.65
CA LYS A 101 0.20 12.23 7.64
C LYS A 101 -0.47 12.40 6.28
N ALA A 102 0.29 12.36 5.18
CA ALA A 102 -0.25 12.46 3.83
C ALA A 102 -1.31 11.37 3.57
N ILE A 103 -1.02 10.12 3.97
CA ILE A 103 -1.98 9.02 3.85
C ILE A 103 -3.22 9.25 4.73
N ALA A 104 -3.02 9.68 5.97
CA ALA A 104 -4.12 9.93 6.89
C ALA A 104 -5.00 11.10 6.45
N ASP A 105 -4.42 12.12 5.82
CA ASP A 105 -5.14 13.28 5.30
C ASP A 105 -5.88 12.90 4.01
N ARG A 106 -5.29 12.09 3.13
CA ARG A 106 -5.99 11.51 1.98
C ARG A 106 -7.22 10.71 2.41
N LYS A 107 -7.10 9.89 3.46
CA LYS A 107 -8.24 9.16 4.05
C LYS A 107 -9.34 10.09 4.56
N LEU A 108 -8.98 11.24 5.14
CA LEU A 108 -9.97 12.24 5.57
C LEU A 108 -10.64 12.92 4.39
N LEU A 109 -9.86 13.30 3.38
CA LEU A 109 -10.33 13.97 2.16
C LEU A 109 -11.23 13.07 1.31
N SER A 110 -11.04 11.75 1.35
CA SER A 110 -11.90 10.80 0.63
C SER A 110 -13.33 10.74 1.17
N GLY A 111 -13.60 11.34 2.33
CA GLY A 111 -14.94 11.53 2.92
C GLY A 111 -15.65 10.27 3.41
N THR A 112 -15.33 9.10 2.84
CA THR A 112 -15.85 7.79 3.25
C THR A 112 -14.78 6.71 3.14
N SER A 113 -14.91 5.68 3.97
CA SER A 113 -14.09 4.48 3.86
C SER A 113 -14.32 3.68 2.60
N ALA A 114 -15.37 3.92 1.82
CA ALA A 114 -15.59 3.19 0.57
C ALA A 114 -14.60 3.58 -0.55
N VAL A 115 -13.95 4.75 -0.43
CA VAL A 115 -13.12 5.34 -1.49
C VAL A 115 -11.63 5.10 -1.26
N TYR A 116 -11.19 5.17 0.01
CA TYR A 116 -9.79 4.98 0.36
C TYR A 116 -9.63 4.16 1.64
N GLY A 117 -8.94 3.03 1.57
CA GLY A 117 -8.69 2.16 2.72
C GLY A 117 -7.39 2.51 3.45
N LEU A 118 -7.44 2.62 4.77
CA LEU A 118 -6.27 2.83 5.61
C LEU A 118 -6.08 1.64 6.56
N PHE A 119 -5.02 0.89 6.36
CA PHE A 119 -4.65 -0.28 7.16
C PHE A 119 -3.33 0.02 7.87
N VAL A 120 -3.30 -0.14 9.18
CA VAL A 120 -2.12 0.20 10.00
C VAL A 120 -1.71 -1.00 10.83
N ILE A 121 -0.44 -1.35 10.73
CA ILE A 121 0.19 -2.45 11.47
C ILE A 121 1.34 -1.83 12.27
N LEU A 122 1.21 -1.82 13.60
CA LEU A 122 2.27 -1.47 14.53
C LEU A 122 3.00 -2.75 14.98
N LEU A 123 4.28 -2.82 14.64
CA LEU A 123 5.18 -3.91 15.04
C LEU A 123 5.76 -3.71 16.46
N ASP A 124 5.73 -2.48 16.96
CA ASP A 124 6.26 -2.05 18.25
C ASP A 124 5.43 -0.90 18.83
N GLU A 125 5.64 -0.58 20.12
CA GLU A 125 5.06 0.61 20.74
C GLU A 125 5.49 1.88 19.99
N CYS A 126 4.50 2.53 19.38
CA CYS A 126 4.69 3.69 18.52
C CYS A 126 3.82 4.84 18.98
N HIS A 127 4.37 5.78 19.76
CA HIS A 127 3.60 6.91 20.31
C HIS A 127 3.24 7.93 19.24
N ASP A 128 4.18 8.28 18.38
CA ASP A 128 4.00 9.32 17.34
C ASP A 128 2.92 8.99 16.31
N PHE A 129 2.56 7.71 16.19
CA PHE A 129 1.60 7.22 15.20
C PHE A 129 0.23 6.85 15.81
N GLN A 130 0.01 7.09 17.10
CA GLN A 130 -1.27 6.75 17.76
C GLN A 130 -2.47 7.48 17.15
N TYR A 131 -2.26 8.65 16.55
CA TYR A 131 -3.32 9.40 15.87
C TYR A 131 -3.94 8.64 14.69
N LEU A 132 -3.25 7.63 14.14
CA LEU A 132 -3.78 6.80 13.07
C LEU A 132 -4.87 5.84 13.54
N ARG A 133 -4.90 5.51 14.84
CA ARG A 133 -5.85 4.53 15.40
C ARG A 133 -7.30 4.91 15.19
N SER A 134 -7.64 6.20 15.28
CA SER A 134 -9.00 6.68 15.06
C SER A 134 -9.35 6.85 13.57
N ARG A 135 -8.36 6.77 12.67
CA ARG A 135 -8.52 7.01 11.23
C ARG A 135 -8.48 5.73 10.40
N ALA A 136 -7.87 4.67 10.92
CA ALA A 136 -7.67 3.42 10.19
C ALA A 136 -8.93 2.56 10.14
N ASP A 137 -9.19 1.92 9.00
CA ASP A 137 -10.22 0.88 8.84
C ASP A 137 -9.80 -0.45 9.46
N PHE A 138 -8.49 -0.63 9.59
CA PHE A 138 -7.87 -1.75 10.26
C PHE A 138 -6.66 -1.25 11.03
N PHE A 139 -6.63 -1.51 12.32
CA PHE A 139 -5.51 -1.15 13.18
C PHE A 139 -5.11 -2.38 13.98
N TYR A 140 -3.91 -2.88 13.71
CA TYR A 140 -3.32 -3.99 14.42
C TYR A 140 -2.06 -3.52 15.13
N ALA A 141 -1.94 -3.82 16.41
CA ALA A 141 -0.75 -3.50 17.19
C ALA A 141 -0.33 -4.73 17.98
N PHE A 142 0.96 -5.01 17.98
CA PHE A 142 1.53 -6.09 18.76
C PHE A 142 2.92 -5.72 19.28
N ASN A 143 3.35 -6.43 20.32
CA ASN A 143 4.70 -6.31 20.85
C ASN A 143 5.63 -7.17 20.00
N LYS A 144 6.72 -6.56 19.51
CA LYS A 144 7.71 -7.17 18.63
C LYS A 144 8.12 -8.56 19.06
N THR A 145 8.30 -9.39 18.05
CA THR A 145 8.89 -10.73 18.16
C THR A 145 10.36 -10.66 17.87
N ASP A 146 11.17 -11.38 18.63
CA ASP A 146 12.58 -11.54 18.29
C ASP A 146 12.83 -12.77 17.40
N SER A 147 11.82 -13.64 17.22
CA SER A 147 11.96 -14.88 16.45
C SER A 147 11.34 -14.81 15.05
N ILE A 148 12.11 -15.27 14.07
CA ILE A 148 11.67 -15.45 12.67
C ILE A 148 10.48 -16.43 12.57
N SER A 149 10.43 -17.46 13.42
CA SER A 149 9.34 -18.45 13.39
C SER A 149 8.00 -17.79 13.73
N GLU A 150 7.99 -16.87 14.69
CA GLU A 150 6.80 -16.15 15.13
C GLU A 150 6.33 -15.13 14.07
N VAL A 151 7.25 -14.57 13.27
CA VAL A 151 6.89 -13.63 12.19
C VAL A 151 5.95 -14.29 11.19
N GLY A 152 6.24 -15.53 10.77
CA GLY A 152 5.42 -16.24 9.78
C GLY A 152 3.98 -16.44 10.27
N GLU A 153 3.82 -16.92 11.51
CA GLU A 153 2.51 -17.12 12.14
C GLU A 153 1.74 -15.81 12.25
N ARG A 154 2.41 -14.73 12.69
CA ARG A 154 1.79 -13.40 12.83
C ARG A 154 1.36 -12.81 11.51
N VAL A 155 2.19 -12.93 10.47
CA VAL A 155 1.82 -12.50 9.12
C VAL A 155 0.55 -13.22 8.68
N SER A 156 0.46 -14.55 8.86
CA SER A 156 -0.72 -15.30 8.46
C SER A 156 -1.98 -14.93 9.26
N MET A 157 -1.85 -14.63 10.55
CA MET A 157 -2.96 -14.10 11.37
C MET A 157 -3.46 -12.74 10.84
N ILE A 158 -2.53 -11.79 10.67
CA ILE A 158 -2.84 -10.44 10.20
C ILE A 158 -3.44 -10.48 8.79
N LEU A 159 -2.87 -11.31 7.92
CA LEU A 159 -3.30 -11.43 6.53
C LEU A 159 -4.77 -11.82 6.43
N LYS A 160 -5.23 -12.77 7.24
CA LYS A 160 -6.63 -13.21 7.20
C LYS A 160 -7.59 -12.06 7.47
N GLU A 161 -7.33 -11.28 8.51
CA GLU A 161 -8.15 -10.11 8.85
C GLU A 161 -8.00 -9.00 7.81
N LEU A 162 -6.76 -8.70 7.42
CA LEU A 162 -6.43 -7.69 6.42
C LEU A 162 -7.15 -7.96 5.09
N LEU A 163 -7.14 -9.20 4.60
CA LEU A 163 -7.84 -9.59 3.38
C LEU A 163 -9.34 -9.40 3.48
N THR A 164 -9.98 -9.74 4.60
CA THR A 164 -11.42 -9.49 4.76
C THR A 164 -11.76 -8.01 4.68
N LYS A 165 -10.85 -7.14 5.11
CA LYS A 165 -11.02 -5.69 5.04
C LYS A 165 -10.61 -5.10 3.69
N LEU A 166 -9.73 -5.76 2.94
CA LEU A 166 -9.30 -5.36 1.59
C LEU A 166 -10.29 -5.77 0.49
N ILE A 167 -11.04 -6.87 0.65
CA ILE A 167 -11.99 -7.37 -0.35
C ILE A 167 -13.00 -6.32 -0.83
N PRO A 168 -13.64 -5.51 0.05
CA PRO A 168 -14.56 -4.46 -0.38
C PRO A 168 -13.93 -3.48 -1.39
N TYR A 169 -12.67 -3.12 -1.17
CA TYR A 169 -11.93 -2.21 -2.05
C TYR A 169 -11.59 -2.88 -3.39
N LYS A 170 -11.24 -4.17 -3.38
CA LYS A 170 -11.03 -4.96 -4.62
C LYS A 170 -12.31 -5.05 -5.47
N GLN A 171 -13.45 -5.25 -4.83
CA GLN A 171 -14.76 -5.33 -5.50
C GLN A 171 -15.22 -3.98 -6.03
N PHE A 172 -15.02 -2.89 -5.27
CA PHE A 172 -15.32 -1.54 -5.70
C PHE A 172 -14.64 -1.20 -7.04
N CYS A 173 -13.36 -1.56 -7.18
CA CYS A 173 -12.63 -1.37 -8.43
C CYS A 173 -13.20 -2.20 -9.60
N SER A 174 -13.65 -3.44 -9.34
CA SER A 174 -14.28 -4.25 -10.39
C SER A 174 -15.61 -3.65 -10.89
N ILE A 175 -16.36 -2.98 -10.01
CA ILE A 175 -17.66 -2.39 -10.34
C ILE A 175 -17.49 -1.09 -11.14
N GLN A 176 -16.58 -0.19 -10.72
CA GLN A 176 -16.34 1.06 -11.45
C GLN A 176 -15.82 0.84 -12.88
N ASN A 177 -15.00 -0.20 -13.08
CA ASN A 177 -14.50 -0.58 -14.40
C ASN A 177 -15.61 -1.11 -15.32
N ASN A 178 -16.64 -1.76 -14.78
CA ASN A 178 -17.78 -2.24 -15.57
C ASN A 178 -18.75 -1.10 -15.93
N ALA A 179 -18.93 -0.12 -15.06
CA ALA A 179 -19.80 1.04 -15.30
C ALA A 179 -19.27 1.94 -16.42
N THR A 180 -17.97 2.26 -16.40
CA THR A 180 -17.30 3.06 -17.44
C THR A 180 -17.26 2.36 -18.81
N MET A 181 -17.22 1.03 -18.85
CA MET A 181 -17.33 0.24 -20.09
C MET A 181 -18.72 0.29 -20.74
N HIS A 182 -19.78 0.42 -19.94
CA HIS A 182 -21.14 0.55 -20.46
C HIS A 182 -21.42 1.94 -21.03
N GLU A 183 -20.84 3.00 -20.46
CA GLU A 183 -20.98 4.36 -20.99
C GLU A 183 -20.27 4.54 -22.35
N HIS A 184 -19.12 3.91 -22.55
CA HIS A 184 -18.42 4.00 -23.85
C HIS A 184 -19.11 3.23 -24.98
N LYS A 185 -19.88 2.17 -24.69
CA LYS A 185 -20.60 1.41 -25.72
C LYS A 185 -21.86 2.11 -26.23
N ILE A 186 -22.39 3.10 -25.53
CA ILE A 186 -23.63 3.80 -25.93
C ILE A 186 -23.34 4.92 -26.95
N ASN A 187 -22.08 5.33 -27.12
CA ASN A 187 -21.68 6.40 -28.06
C ASN A 187 -21.12 5.88 -29.40
N GLU A 188 -21.13 4.56 -29.64
CA GLU A 188 -20.71 3.95 -30.92
C GLU A 188 -21.90 3.28 -31.63
N GLU A 189 -22.97 4.04 -31.89
CA GLU A 189 -23.92 3.66 -32.95
C GLU A 189 -23.65 4.53 -34.20
N PRO A 190 -23.21 3.94 -35.32
CA PRO A 190 -22.99 4.68 -36.54
C PRO A 190 -24.32 5.07 -37.19
N LYS A 191 -24.45 6.36 -37.51
CA LYS A 191 -25.44 6.89 -38.47
C LYS A 191 -25.10 6.48 -39.90
#